data_AF-A0A1Q5RCI1-F1
#
_entry.id   AF-A0A1Q5RCI1-F1
#
_cell.length_a   1.000
_cell.length_b   1.000
_cell.length_c   1.000
_cell.angle_alpha   90.00
_cell.angle_beta   90.00
_cell.angle_gamma   90.00
#
_symmetry.space_group_name_H-M   'P 1'
#
loop_
_entity.id
_entity.type
_entity.pdbx_description
1 polymer ?
#
loop_
_entity_poly.entity_id
_entity_poly.type
_entity_poly.pdbx_seq_one_letter_code
_entity_poly.pdbx_strand_id
1 'polypeptide(L)'
;MRKISSNEFGLARRLFQRLSSRSLVTLLVALAIPFGSVAAQTSRSLTAADPRATYAFFKKKELESSKPWTKKDLVDGKLNLADCYASQNANGPAEPLLTNLLDHAQRVVNLQRKLEIYPKELWDQNLRDLEESVLVRIADHRQQPSKDETFEDAMAKKLSQYRKTHTELPRVVAEGGCGDGEVAVEIIAIPKAKRIQYISFYYFELCEQQSLDPLDTSKCNRWTDFGSKDALFAGRYKVVVTWSNGQKSDPRVLDVDSLATKAKNPEDTLRYVIKQ
;
A
#
# COMPACT_ATOMS: atom_id res chain seq x y z
N MET A 1 -43.93 -11.55 17.08
CA MET A 1 -44.26 -10.17 16.67
C MET A 1 -44.33 -9.28 17.91
N ARG A 2 -43.29 -8.48 18.18
CA ARG A 2 -43.26 -7.52 19.30
C ARG A 2 -43.36 -6.11 18.74
N LYS A 3 -44.38 -5.36 19.19
CA LYS A 3 -44.61 -3.95 18.88
C LYS A 3 -43.58 -3.09 19.61
N ILE A 4 -42.85 -2.25 18.88
CA ILE A 4 -41.99 -1.20 19.43
C ILE A 4 -42.80 0.09 19.46
N SER A 5 -42.88 0.68 20.65
CA SER A 5 -43.62 1.90 20.99
C SER A 5 -42.84 3.14 20.56
N SER A 6 -43.48 3.96 19.72
CA SER A 6 -43.07 5.30 19.34
C SER A 6 -43.51 6.30 20.42
N ASN A 7 -42.59 6.70 21.30
CA ASN A 7 -42.77 7.86 22.18
C ASN A 7 -41.39 8.34 22.64
N GLU A 8 -40.83 9.33 21.93
CA GLU A 8 -39.88 10.33 22.45
C GLU A 8 -39.51 11.33 21.33
N PHE A 9 -40.53 12.02 20.81
CA PHE A 9 -40.35 13.21 19.97
C PHE A 9 -41.13 14.34 20.62
N GLY A 10 -40.46 15.17 21.43
CA GLY A 10 -41.08 16.41 21.88
C GLY A 10 -40.50 17.03 23.13
N LEU A 11 -39.27 17.54 23.09
CA LEU A 11 -38.80 18.53 24.07
C LEU A 11 -37.48 19.22 23.66
N ALA A 12 -37.42 19.80 22.47
CA ALA A 12 -36.30 20.69 22.10
C ALA A 12 -36.69 21.78 21.09
N ARG A 13 -37.92 22.32 21.20
CA ARG A 13 -38.44 23.32 20.24
C ARG A 13 -38.80 24.67 20.87
N ARG A 14 -38.26 25.01 22.04
CA ARG A 14 -38.52 26.32 22.69
C ARG A 14 -37.28 26.83 23.39
N LEU A 15 -36.36 27.45 22.65
CA LEU A 15 -35.36 28.39 23.18
C LEU A 15 -34.78 29.25 22.04
N PHE A 16 -35.63 29.71 21.12
CA PHE A 16 -35.28 30.70 20.11
C PHE A 16 -36.31 31.82 20.13
N GLN A 17 -36.17 32.72 21.10
CA GLN A 17 -36.77 34.05 21.02
C GLN A 17 -36.12 34.98 22.05
N ARG A 18 -35.66 36.13 21.55
CA ARG A 18 -35.27 37.35 22.28
C ARG A 18 -33.85 37.45 22.85
N LEU A 19 -32.90 37.78 21.98
CA LEU A 19 -31.88 38.80 22.27
C LEU A 19 -31.79 39.68 21.01
N SER A 20 -32.48 40.83 20.98
CA SER A 20 -31.97 42.12 21.46
C SER A 20 -30.89 42.69 20.52
N SER A 21 -31.38 43.36 19.48
CA SER A 21 -30.69 44.33 18.64
C SER A 21 -30.04 45.44 19.48
N ARG A 22 -28.73 45.35 19.76
CA ARG A 22 -27.90 46.50 20.14
C ARG A 22 -26.47 46.30 19.63
N SER A 23 -26.12 47.14 18.66
CA SER A 23 -24.79 47.67 18.34
C SER A 23 -23.56 46.84 18.75
N LEU A 24 -23.01 46.08 17.81
CA LEU A 24 -21.64 45.57 17.89
C LEU A 24 -20.84 46.21 16.76
N VAL A 25 -20.01 47.17 17.16
CA VAL A 25 -18.97 47.78 16.34
C VAL A 25 -18.05 46.67 15.85
N THR A 26 -18.13 46.33 14.57
CA THR A 26 -17.23 45.37 13.92
C THR A 26 -15.85 46.02 13.83
N LEU A 27 -15.03 45.80 14.85
CA LEU A 27 -13.60 46.12 14.85
C LEU A 27 -12.94 45.16 13.85
N LEU A 28 -12.79 45.60 12.60
CA LEU A 28 -11.97 44.96 11.57
C LEU A 28 -10.49 45.08 11.98
N VAL A 29 -10.07 44.26 12.93
CA VAL A 29 -8.65 44.01 13.17
C VAL A 29 -8.16 43.18 11.99
N ALA A 30 -7.62 43.86 10.98
CA ALA A 30 -6.85 43.24 9.92
C ALA A 30 -5.60 42.61 10.56
N LEU A 31 -5.75 41.40 11.09
CA LEU A 31 -4.62 40.53 11.39
C LEU A 31 -3.92 40.30 10.05
N ALA A 32 -2.82 41.03 9.83
CA ALA A 32 -1.83 40.70 8.84
C ALA A 32 -1.25 39.34 9.25
N ILE A 33 -1.97 38.27 8.94
CA ILE A 33 -1.45 36.91 9.04
C ILE A 33 -0.30 36.92 8.04
N PRO A 34 0.97 36.81 8.51
CA PRO A 34 2.07 36.68 7.58
C PRO A 34 1.72 35.50 6.68
N PHE A 35 1.72 35.73 5.36
CA PHE A 35 1.66 34.66 4.37
C PHE A 35 2.96 33.85 4.52
N GLY A 36 3.06 33.11 5.61
CA GLY A 36 4.09 32.11 5.81
C GLY A 36 3.93 31.15 4.66
N SER A 37 5.00 30.97 3.90
CA SER A 37 5.06 30.05 2.78
C SER A 37 4.45 28.73 3.22
N VAL A 38 3.23 28.44 2.76
CA VAL A 38 2.61 27.14 2.98
C VAL A 38 3.48 26.19 2.17
N ALA A 39 4.38 25.48 2.84
CA ALA A 39 5.21 24.48 2.19
C ALA A 39 4.26 23.56 1.42
N ALA A 40 4.48 23.45 0.11
CA ALA A 40 3.59 22.67 -0.74
C ALA A 40 3.49 21.25 -0.18
N GLN A 41 2.26 20.81 0.12
CA GLN A 41 2.03 19.46 0.59
C GLN A 41 2.44 18.48 -0.49
N THR A 42 3.29 17.53 -0.13
CA THR A 42 3.74 16.44 -1.00
C THR A 42 3.18 15.11 -0.52
N SER A 43 3.19 14.08 -1.37
CA SER A 43 2.74 12.74 -0.99
C SER A 43 3.53 12.19 0.20
N ARG A 44 4.84 12.45 0.25
CA ARG A 44 5.69 12.11 1.40
C ARG A 44 5.23 12.78 2.68
N SER A 45 5.02 14.10 2.67
CA SER A 45 4.58 14.82 3.88
C SER A 45 3.20 14.39 4.36
N LEU A 46 2.28 14.09 3.44
CA LEU A 46 0.94 13.57 3.80
C LEU A 46 1.02 12.16 4.39
N THR A 47 1.90 11.31 3.85
CA THR A 47 2.16 9.96 4.40
C THR A 47 2.72 10.03 5.81
N ALA A 48 3.69 10.92 6.05
CA ALA A 48 4.28 11.12 7.37
C ALA A 48 3.28 11.71 8.37
N ALA A 49 2.35 12.57 7.92
CA ALA A 49 1.32 13.16 8.77
C ALA A 49 0.25 12.15 9.20
N ASP A 50 -0.10 11.18 8.35
CA ASP A 50 -1.07 10.12 8.66
C ASP A 50 -0.66 8.75 8.08
N PRO A 51 0.27 8.03 8.75
CA PRO A 51 0.72 6.73 8.31
C PRO A 51 -0.39 5.68 8.38
N ARG A 52 -1.38 5.83 9.29
CA ARG A 52 -2.50 4.89 9.42
C ARG A 52 -3.47 4.99 8.26
N ALA A 53 -3.80 6.20 7.80
CA ALA A 53 -4.61 6.38 6.60
C ALA A 53 -3.91 5.80 5.35
N THR A 54 -2.59 6.01 5.25
CA THR A 54 -1.79 5.45 4.15
C THR A 54 -1.76 3.93 4.19
N TYR A 55 -1.57 3.33 5.37
CA TYR A 55 -1.68 1.89 5.57
C TYR A 55 -3.07 1.36 5.19
N ALA A 56 -4.14 2.01 5.65
CA ALA A 56 -5.51 1.59 5.36
C ALA A 56 -5.81 1.61 3.86
N PHE A 57 -5.28 2.61 3.14
CA PHE A 57 -5.32 2.66 1.68
C PHE A 57 -4.63 1.44 1.05
N PHE A 58 -3.38 1.13 1.45
CA PHE A 58 -2.67 -0.03 0.92
C PHE A 58 -3.39 -1.34 1.23
N LYS A 59 -3.83 -1.53 2.47
CA LYS A 59 -4.58 -2.73 2.88
C LYS A 59 -5.83 -2.91 2.04
N LYS A 60 -6.58 -1.83 1.80
CA LYS A 60 -7.76 -1.85 0.92
C LYS A 60 -7.38 -2.26 -0.51
N LYS A 61 -6.34 -1.67 -1.09
CA LYS A 61 -5.88 -2.01 -2.45
C LYS A 61 -5.44 -3.45 -2.57
N GLU A 62 -4.74 -3.98 -1.57
CA GLU A 62 -4.35 -5.40 -1.53
C GLU A 62 -5.56 -6.33 -1.42
N LEU A 63 -6.57 -5.95 -0.63
CA LEU A 63 -7.83 -6.71 -0.56
C LEU A 63 -8.57 -6.73 -1.91
N GLU A 64 -8.54 -5.63 -2.66
CA GLU A 64 -9.18 -5.51 -3.98
C GLU A 64 -8.41 -6.25 -5.08
N SER A 65 -7.08 -6.24 -5.05
CA SER A 65 -6.23 -6.81 -6.10
C SER A 65 -5.98 -8.31 -5.93
N SER A 66 -5.93 -8.80 -4.70
CA SER A 66 -5.47 -10.15 -4.43
C SER A 66 -6.56 -11.18 -4.77
N LYS A 67 -6.15 -12.36 -5.26
CA LYS A 67 -7.06 -13.49 -5.55
C LYS A 67 -7.38 -14.30 -4.28
N PRO A 68 -8.60 -14.84 -4.13
CA PRO A 68 -8.91 -15.73 -3.02
C PRO A 68 -7.89 -16.87 -2.96
N TRP A 69 -7.43 -17.20 -1.76
CA TRP A 69 -6.53 -18.32 -1.57
C TRP A 69 -7.31 -19.63 -1.78
N THR A 70 -6.69 -20.59 -2.45
CA THR A 70 -7.29 -21.88 -2.78
C THR A 70 -6.34 -23.03 -2.43
N LYS A 71 -6.87 -24.26 -2.35
CA LYS A 71 -6.02 -25.45 -2.12
C LYS A 71 -4.93 -25.65 -3.18
N LYS A 72 -5.05 -25.03 -4.36
CA LYS A 72 -4.02 -25.10 -5.41
C LYS A 72 -2.77 -24.29 -5.05
N ASP A 73 -2.89 -23.37 -4.09
CA ASP A 73 -1.82 -22.52 -3.61
C ASP A 73 -1.01 -23.19 -2.47
N LEU A 74 -1.35 -24.44 -2.12
CA LEU A 74 -0.55 -25.26 -1.22
C LEU A 74 0.73 -25.72 -1.93
N VAL A 75 1.87 -25.56 -1.28
CA VAL A 75 3.17 -26.08 -1.74
C VAL A 75 3.40 -27.42 -1.07
N ASP A 76 3.49 -28.51 -1.84
CA ASP A 76 3.61 -29.88 -1.33
C ASP A 76 2.52 -30.25 -0.30
N GLY A 77 1.29 -29.74 -0.50
CA GLY A 77 0.17 -29.94 0.41
C GLY A 77 0.28 -29.19 1.75
N LYS A 78 1.23 -28.25 1.86
CA LYS A 78 1.44 -27.43 3.05
C LYS A 78 0.97 -26.00 2.83
N LEU A 79 0.36 -25.42 3.85
CA LEU A 79 0.13 -23.99 3.97
C LEU A 79 1.39 -23.35 4.53
N ASN A 80 2.10 -22.58 3.71
CA ASN A 80 3.26 -21.84 4.15
C ASN A 80 2.86 -20.41 4.55
N LEU A 81 3.00 -20.09 5.83
CA LEU A 81 2.74 -18.75 6.37
C LEU A 81 3.89 -17.79 6.07
N ALA A 82 5.09 -18.30 5.84
CA ALA A 82 6.17 -17.48 5.32
C ALA A 82 5.78 -16.96 3.94
N ASP A 83 6.06 -15.69 3.75
CA ASP A 83 5.85 -14.95 2.53
C ASP A 83 6.85 -13.81 2.56
N CYS A 84 7.09 -13.18 1.42
CA CYS A 84 8.05 -12.09 1.39
C CYS A 84 7.47 -10.89 0.73
N TYR A 85 7.52 -9.86 1.54
CA TYR A 85 7.07 -8.52 1.26
C TYR A 85 8.37 -7.78 0.99
N ALA A 86 8.91 -7.98 -0.20
CA ALA A 86 10.14 -7.33 -0.66
C ALA A 86 9.78 -6.11 -1.51
N SER A 87 9.02 -5.16 -0.96
CA SER A 87 8.73 -3.92 -1.68
C SER A 87 9.98 -3.05 -1.91
N GLN A 88 11.09 -3.34 -1.21
CA GLN A 88 12.32 -2.53 -1.24
C GLN A 88 12.94 -2.37 -2.63
N ASN A 89 12.83 -3.38 -3.50
CA ASN A 89 13.30 -3.30 -4.88
C ASN A 89 12.14 -3.20 -5.88
N ALA A 90 11.06 -3.92 -5.61
CA ALA A 90 9.88 -3.97 -6.47
C ALA A 90 9.09 -2.65 -6.59
N ASN A 91 9.30 -1.62 -5.77
CA ASN A 91 8.57 -0.34 -5.94
C ASN A 91 9.47 0.84 -6.29
N GLY A 92 10.73 0.57 -6.66
CA GLY A 92 11.76 1.58 -6.83
C GLY A 92 12.30 2.08 -5.48
N PRO A 93 13.21 3.07 -5.47
CA PRO A 93 13.77 3.67 -4.27
C PRO A 93 12.69 4.44 -3.49
N ALA A 94 11.91 3.71 -2.70
CA ALA A 94 10.91 4.25 -1.82
C ALA A 94 11.52 4.64 -0.46
N GLU A 95 10.90 5.61 0.20
CA GLU A 95 11.31 5.98 1.56
C GLU A 95 10.91 4.86 2.54
N PRO A 96 11.73 4.58 3.59
CA PRO A 96 11.50 3.45 4.48
C PRO A 96 10.10 3.40 5.11
N LEU A 97 9.52 4.57 5.46
CA LEU A 97 8.17 4.63 6.03
C LEU A 97 7.13 4.01 5.09
N LEU A 98 7.13 4.42 3.82
CA LEU A 98 6.12 3.97 2.88
C LEU A 98 6.29 2.49 2.54
N THR A 99 7.53 2.07 2.30
CA THR A 99 7.91 0.67 2.08
C THR A 99 7.38 -0.21 3.23
N ASN A 100 7.66 0.17 4.48
CA ASN A 100 7.21 -0.59 5.65
C ASN A 100 5.68 -0.65 5.76
N LEU A 101 4.97 0.44 5.44
CA LEU A 101 3.50 0.45 5.46
C LEU A 101 2.91 -0.47 4.38
N LEU A 102 3.48 -0.46 3.17
CA LEU A 102 3.04 -1.32 2.06
C LEU A 102 3.34 -2.80 2.37
N ASP A 103 4.57 -3.12 2.78
CA ASP A 103 4.97 -4.48 3.14
C ASP A 103 4.09 -5.04 4.25
N HIS A 104 3.78 -4.23 5.26
CA HIS A 104 2.91 -4.65 6.35
C HIS A 104 1.45 -4.84 5.91
N ALA A 105 0.94 -3.99 5.02
CA ALA A 105 -0.40 -4.16 4.46
C ALA A 105 -0.51 -5.46 3.66
N GLN A 106 0.47 -5.73 2.79
CA GLN A 106 0.57 -6.98 2.04
C GLN A 106 0.63 -8.18 2.99
N ARG A 107 1.43 -8.07 4.05
CA ARG A 107 1.55 -9.11 5.07
C ARG A 107 0.27 -9.47 5.75
N VAL A 108 -0.46 -8.48 6.24
CA VAL A 108 -1.73 -8.72 6.93
C VAL A 108 -2.75 -9.33 5.98
N VAL A 109 -2.86 -8.84 4.74
CA VAL A 109 -3.83 -9.35 3.76
C VAL A 109 -3.50 -10.78 3.31
N ASN A 110 -2.23 -11.10 3.04
CA ASN A 110 -1.82 -12.45 2.66
C ASN A 110 -2.03 -13.44 3.80
N LEU A 111 -1.64 -13.08 5.03
CA LEU A 111 -1.91 -13.91 6.21
C LEU A 111 -3.41 -14.13 6.40
N GLN A 112 -4.22 -13.07 6.36
CA GLN A 112 -5.67 -13.19 6.51
C GLN A 112 -6.25 -14.24 5.54
N ARG A 113 -5.89 -14.16 4.25
CA ARG A 113 -6.37 -15.08 3.21
C ARG A 113 -5.89 -16.51 3.40
N LYS A 114 -4.60 -16.69 3.70
CA LYS A 114 -4.01 -18.01 4.00
C LYS A 114 -4.70 -18.67 5.20
N LEU A 115 -5.09 -17.88 6.19
CA LEU A 115 -5.67 -18.34 7.44
C LEU A 115 -7.19 -18.59 7.37
N GLU A 116 -7.90 -18.11 6.34
CA GLU A 116 -9.35 -18.31 6.16
C GLU A 116 -9.77 -19.78 6.07
N ILE A 117 -8.83 -20.71 5.81
CA ILE A 117 -9.11 -22.15 5.85
C ILE A 117 -9.20 -22.72 7.26
N TYR A 118 -8.80 -21.96 8.29
CA TYR A 118 -8.91 -22.29 9.70
C TYR A 118 -10.01 -21.46 10.37
N PRO A 119 -10.64 -21.96 11.46
CA PRO A 119 -11.59 -21.19 12.24
C PRO A 119 -11.02 -19.85 12.68
N LYS A 120 -11.82 -18.80 12.53
CA LYS A 120 -11.42 -17.41 12.75
C LYS A 120 -10.90 -17.16 14.17
N GLU A 121 -11.46 -17.86 15.15
CA GLU A 121 -11.12 -17.78 16.57
C GLU A 121 -9.66 -18.18 16.84
N LEU A 122 -9.03 -18.95 15.95
CA LEU A 122 -7.64 -19.36 16.08
C LEU A 122 -6.65 -18.26 15.72
N TRP A 123 -7.03 -17.27 14.91
CA TRP A 123 -6.05 -16.36 14.31
C TRP A 123 -6.45 -14.88 14.32
N ASP A 124 -7.73 -14.54 14.33
CA ASP A 124 -8.18 -13.15 14.11
C ASP A 124 -7.62 -12.17 15.13
N GLN A 125 -7.69 -12.49 16.43
CA GLN A 125 -7.12 -11.63 17.47
C GLN A 125 -5.60 -11.49 17.32
N ASN A 126 -4.90 -12.60 17.09
CA ASN A 126 -3.45 -12.57 16.93
C ASN A 126 -3.02 -11.73 15.72
N LEU A 127 -3.78 -11.81 14.61
CA LEU A 127 -3.50 -11.01 13.41
C LEU A 127 -3.78 -9.51 13.64
N ARG A 128 -4.84 -9.16 14.38
CA ARG A 128 -5.10 -7.77 14.80
C ARG A 128 -3.99 -7.23 15.70
N ASP A 129 -3.52 -8.04 16.64
CA ASP A 129 -2.43 -7.65 17.56
C ASP A 129 -1.10 -7.46 16.79
N LEU A 130 -0.82 -8.32 15.81
CA LEU A 130 0.29 -8.14 14.88
C LEU A 130 0.13 -6.81 14.12
N GLU A 131 -1.03 -6.60 13.52
CA GLU A 131 -1.33 -5.44 12.71
C GLU A 131 -1.08 -4.14 13.48
N GLU A 132 -1.67 -4.02 14.66
CA GLU A 132 -1.57 -2.85 15.53
C GLU A 132 -0.14 -2.65 16.06
N SER A 133 0.52 -3.71 16.54
CA SER A 133 1.86 -3.60 17.11
C SER A 133 2.90 -3.15 16.07
N VAL A 134 2.79 -3.59 14.82
CA VAL A 134 3.69 -3.16 13.74
C VAL A 134 3.42 -1.71 13.38
N LEU A 135 2.16 -1.27 13.29
CA LEU A 135 1.83 0.12 12.98
C LEU A 135 2.37 1.09 14.02
N VAL A 136 2.29 0.74 15.31
CA VAL A 136 2.91 1.52 16.39
C VAL A 136 4.44 1.61 16.19
N ARG A 137 5.12 0.51 15.86
CA ARG A 137 6.57 0.52 15.62
C ARG A 137 6.97 1.35 14.40
N ILE A 138 6.20 1.28 13.31
CA ILE A 138 6.44 2.07 12.10
C ILE A 138 6.30 3.57 12.41
N ALA A 139 5.25 3.95 13.16
CA ALA A 139 5.03 5.33 13.59
C ALA A 139 6.17 5.86 14.50
N ASP A 140 6.72 5.00 15.36
CA ASP A 140 7.84 5.33 16.24
C ASP A 140 9.22 5.22 15.56
N HIS A 141 9.28 4.93 14.26
CA HIS A 141 10.53 4.66 13.53
C HIS A 141 11.43 3.58 14.17
N ARG A 142 10.85 2.62 14.90
CA ARG A 142 11.62 1.55 15.55
C ARG A 142 11.93 0.46 14.53
N GLN A 143 13.17 -0.04 14.58
CA GLN A 143 13.56 -1.22 13.82
C GLN A 143 12.73 -2.44 14.25
N GLN A 144 12.51 -3.34 13.30
CA GLN A 144 11.84 -4.60 13.54
C GLN A 144 12.63 -5.40 14.60
N PRO A 145 11.97 -6.00 15.61
CA PRO A 145 12.67 -6.79 16.61
C PRO A 145 13.48 -7.91 15.95
N SER A 146 14.70 -8.14 16.45
CA SER A 146 15.62 -9.13 15.90
C SER A 146 15.21 -10.56 16.25
N LYS A 147 15.29 -11.47 15.27
CA LYS A 147 15.42 -12.95 15.32
C LYS A 147 14.58 -13.80 16.31
N ASP A 148 13.71 -13.22 17.13
CA ASP A 148 12.76 -13.98 17.96
C ASP A 148 11.72 -14.71 17.09
N GLU A 149 11.00 -15.67 17.69
CA GLU A 149 9.89 -16.40 17.06
C GLU A 149 8.97 -15.42 16.33
N THR A 150 8.88 -15.55 15.00
CA THR A 150 8.06 -14.65 14.20
C THR A 150 6.58 -14.94 14.46
N PHE A 151 5.70 -14.02 14.07
CA PHE A 151 4.26 -14.28 14.12
C PHE A 151 3.90 -15.54 13.33
N GLU A 152 4.52 -15.72 12.17
CA GLU A 152 4.33 -16.87 11.29
C GLU A 152 4.72 -18.18 11.98
N ASP A 153 5.86 -18.19 12.69
CA ASP A 153 6.31 -19.35 13.46
C ASP A 153 5.32 -19.70 14.59
N ALA A 154 4.96 -18.71 15.41
CA ALA A 154 4.02 -18.88 16.51
C ALA A 154 2.64 -19.35 16.01
N MET A 155 2.18 -18.80 14.89
CA MET A 155 0.92 -19.17 14.26
C MET A 155 0.99 -20.58 13.65
N ALA A 156 2.07 -20.93 12.94
CA ALA A 156 2.25 -22.25 12.37
C ALA A 156 2.26 -23.35 13.46
N LYS A 157 2.89 -23.07 14.60
CA LYS A 157 2.87 -23.94 15.79
C LYS A 157 1.46 -24.09 16.36
N LYS A 158 0.73 -22.98 16.55
CA LYS A 158 -0.66 -22.98 17.06
C LYS A 158 -1.59 -23.79 16.15
N LEU A 159 -1.54 -23.57 14.84
CA LEU A 159 -2.38 -24.27 13.87
C LEU A 159 -2.00 -25.74 13.71
N SER A 160 -0.71 -26.06 13.79
CA SER A 160 -0.25 -27.46 13.81
C SER A 160 -0.77 -28.23 15.02
N GLN A 161 -0.91 -27.57 16.19
CA GLN A 161 -1.53 -28.19 17.35
C GLN A 161 -3.03 -28.46 17.12
N TYR A 162 -3.76 -27.51 16.55
CA TYR A 162 -5.19 -27.67 16.22
C TYR A 162 -5.44 -28.80 15.22
N ARG A 163 -4.54 -28.95 14.23
CA ARG A 163 -4.61 -30.02 13.21
C ARG A 163 -4.53 -31.43 13.78
N LYS A 164 -3.99 -31.62 14.98
CA LYS A 164 -3.90 -32.96 15.61
C LYS A 164 -5.28 -33.62 15.78
N THR A 165 -6.35 -32.83 15.90
CA THR A 165 -7.74 -33.30 15.97
C THR A 165 -8.57 -32.95 14.73
N HIS A 166 -7.96 -32.32 13.72
CA HIS A 166 -8.60 -31.85 12.47
C HIS A 166 -7.68 -32.19 11.28
N THR A 167 -7.52 -33.50 11.03
CA THR A 167 -6.52 -34.04 10.09
C THR A 167 -6.80 -33.73 8.62
N GLU A 168 -8.01 -33.28 8.30
CA GLU A 168 -8.44 -32.83 6.97
C GLU A 168 -7.87 -31.45 6.57
N LEU A 169 -7.39 -30.68 7.55
CA LEU A 169 -6.74 -29.39 7.31
C LEU A 169 -5.29 -29.60 6.83
N PRO A 170 -4.74 -28.69 6.00
CA PRO A 170 -3.38 -28.84 5.49
C PRO A 170 -2.34 -28.72 6.62
N ARG A 171 -1.13 -29.22 6.37
CA ARG A 171 -0.01 -28.98 7.28
C ARG A 171 0.40 -27.51 7.21
N VAL A 172 0.65 -26.87 8.34
CA VAL A 172 1.14 -25.49 8.38
C VAL A 172 2.63 -25.47 8.63
N VAL A 173 3.35 -24.63 7.88
CA VAL A 173 4.78 -24.35 8.05
C VAL A 173 5.02 -22.85 7.95
N ALA A 174 6.17 -22.40 8.45
CA ALA A 174 6.71 -21.06 8.24
C ALA A 174 8.15 -21.24 7.75
N GLU A 175 8.31 -21.77 6.54
CA GLU A 175 9.61 -22.20 5.99
C GLU A 175 9.96 -21.40 4.74
N GLY A 176 11.25 -21.12 4.53
CA GLY A 176 11.75 -20.55 3.28
C GLY A 176 11.94 -19.03 3.28
N GLY A 177 12.16 -18.50 2.07
CA GLY A 177 12.33 -17.09 1.75
C GLY A 177 11.91 -16.86 0.29
N CYS A 178 12.03 -15.63 -0.21
CA CYS A 178 11.56 -15.35 -1.57
C CYS A 178 12.62 -15.68 -2.59
N GLY A 179 12.18 -16.31 -3.67
CA GLY A 179 12.87 -16.18 -4.94
C GLY A 179 12.70 -14.75 -5.46
N ASP A 180 13.65 -14.30 -6.28
CA ASP A 180 13.57 -13.03 -7.02
C ASP A 180 12.32 -13.05 -7.91
N GLY A 181 11.27 -12.35 -7.46
CA GLY A 181 10.08 -12.09 -8.27
C GLY A 181 10.28 -10.88 -9.20
N GLU A 182 11.37 -10.16 -8.99
CA GLU A 182 11.80 -9.05 -9.80
C GLU A 182 12.51 -9.53 -11.08
N VAL A 183 12.23 -8.84 -12.17
CA VAL A 183 12.90 -9.08 -13.46
C VAL A 183 13.56 -7.79 -13.94
N ALA A 184 14.69 -7.92 -14.60
CA ALA A 184 15.38 -6.80 -15.22
C ALA A 184 14.56 -6.27 -16.42
N VAL A 185 14.19 -4.99 -16.40
CA VAL A 185 13.50 -4.33 -17.52
C VAL A 185 14.31 -3.15 -18.05
N GLU A 186 14.60 -3.18 -19.34
CA GLU A 186 15.15 -2.08 -20.10
C GLU A 186 14.02 -1.23 -20.73
N ILE A 187 13.88 0.02 -20.28
CA ILE A 187 12.93 0.97 -20.87
C ILE A 187 13.61 1.74 -22.00
N ILE A 188 13.13 1.57 -23.24
CA ILE A 188 13.70 2.16 -24.45
C ILE A 188 12.74 3.19 -25.01
N ALA A 189 13.20 4.43 -25.20
CA ALA A 189 12.42 5.49 -25.83
C ALA A 189 12.97 5.85 -27.22
N ILE A 190 12.07 5.99 -28.22
CA ILE A 190 12.40 6.32 -29.62
C ILE A 190 11.58 7.53 -30.08
N PRO A 191 12.20 8.67 -30.47
CA PRO A 191 13.65 8.96 -30.45
C PRO A 191 14.23 8.98 -29.04
N LYS A 192 15.56 9.08 -28.86
CA LYS A 192 16.15 9.06 -27.51
C LYS A 192 15.52 10.15 -26.62
N ALA A 193 14.93 9.73 -25.50
CA ALA A 193 14.32 10.64 -24.54
C ALA A 193 15.36 11.47 -23.78
N LYS A 194 14.94 12.66 -23.31
CA LYS A 194 15.71 13.49 -22.37
C LYS A 194 15.65 12.92 -20.95
N ARG A 195 14.48 12.41 -20.54
CA ARG A 195 14.24 11.82 -19.21
C ARG A 195 13.15 10.75 -19.31
N ILE A 196 13.34 9.65 -18.60
CA ILE A 196 12.31 8.62 -18.39
C ILE A 196 12.10 8.55 -16.89
N GLN A 197 10.84 8.61 -16.45
CA GLN A 197 10.49 8.45 -15.05
C GLN A 197 9.45 7.36 -14.89
N TYR A 198 9.50 6.64 -13.78
CA TYR A 198 8.51 5.64 -13.45
C TYR A 198 8.04 5.78 -11.99
N ILE A 199 6.87 5.24 -11.70
CA ILE A 199 6.26 5.19 -10.37
C ILE A 199 5.44 3.91 -10.27
N SER A 200 5.48 3.22 -9.13
CA SER A 200 4.63 2.04 -8.92
C SER A 200 3.15 2.42 -9.00
N PHE A 201 2.31 1.50 -9.43
CA PHE A 201 0.87 1.76 -9.55
C PHE A 201 0.26 2.13 -8.18
N TYR A 202 0.72 1.49 -7.10
CA TYR A 202 0.31 1.80 -5.72
C TYR A 202 0.59 3.25 -5.34
N TYR A 203 1.76 3.78 -5.71
CA TYR A 203 2.15 5.15 -5.34
C TYR A 203 1.45 6.19 -6.21
N PHE A 204 1.16 5.84 -7.46
CA PHE A 204 0.34 6.68 -8.34
C PHE A 204 -1.08 6.84 -7.77
N GLU A 205 -1.75 5.73 -7.44
CA GLU A 205 -3.09 5.75 -6.86
C GLU A 205 -3.12 6.37 -5.45
N LEU A 206 -2.03 6.24 -4.68
CA LEU A 206 -1.91 6.91 -3.39
C LEU A 206 -1.93 8.44 -3.56
N CYS A 207 -1.25 8.97 -4.59
CA CYS A 207 -1.29 10.40 -4.87
C CYS A 207 -2.73 10.87 -5.21
N GLU A 208 -3.48 10.10 -5.99
CA GLU A 208 -4.89 10.39 -6.28
C GLU A 208 -5.74 10.38 -5.00
N GLN A 209 -5.56 9.37 -4.14
CA GLN A 209 -6.24 9.27 -2.86
C GLN A 209 -5.92 10.45 -1.93
N GLN A 210 -4.70 10.98 -2.02
CA GLN A 210 -4.23 12.16 -1.30
C GLN A 210 -4.69 13.48 -1.94
N SER A 211 -5.55 13.43 -2.96
CA SER A 211 -6.00 14.61 -3.73
C SER A 211 -4.85 15.42 -4.34
N LEU A 212 -3.74 14.75 -4.66
CA LEU A 212 -2.63 15.32 -5.42
C LEU A 212 -2.81 14.95 -6.89
N ASP A 213 -2.40 15.85 -7.79
CA ASP A 213 -2.22 15.49 -9.20
C ASP A 213 -1.08 14.46 -9.30
N PRO A 214 -1.35 13.21 -9.71
CA PRO A 214 -0.31 12.19 -9.77
C PRO A 214 0.74 12.48 -10.87
N LEU A 215 0.46 13.41 -11.80
CA LEU A 215 1.37 13.82 -12.87
C LEU A 215 2.25 15.02 -12.51
N ASP A 216 1.87 15.76 -11.46
CA ASP A 216 2.70 16.78 -10.84
C ASP A 216 3.77 16.08 -9.97
N THR A 217 4.93 15.81 -10.59
CA THR A 217 6.03 15.11 -9.94
C THR A 217 6.64 15.87 -8.76
N SER A 218 6.29 17.15 -8.57
CA SER A 218 6.73 17.94 -7.42
C SER A 218 5.86 17.68 -6.19
N LYS A 219 4.55 17.46 -6.40
CA LYS A 219 3.58 17.12 -5.33
C LYS A 219 3.51 15.61 -5.11
N CYS A 220 3.30 14.84 -6.18
CA CYS A 220 3.42 13.39 -6.18
C CYS A 220 4.90 13.01 -6.29
N ASN A 221 5.71 13.36 -5.29
CA ASN A 221 7.17 13.30 -5.34
C ASN A 221 7.78 11.88 -5.25
N ARG A 222 7.05 10.84 -5.69
CA ARG A 222 7.45 9.43 -5.67
C ARG A 222 7.89 8.89 -7.02
N TRP A 223 7.96 9.74 -8.05
CA TRP A 223 8.55 9.38 -9.33
C TRP A 223 10.06 9.15 -9.20
N THR A 224 10.54 8.08 -9.83
CA THR A 224 11.95 7.72 -9.90
C THR A 224 12.47 7.95 -11.31
N ASP A 225 13.66 8.53 -11.41
CA ASP A 225 14.37 8.64 -12.67
C ASP A 225 14.94 7.29 -13.08
N PHE A 226 14.69 6.90 -14.32
CA PHE A 226 15.28 5.69 -14.88
C PHE A 226 16.74 5.96 -15.26
N GLY A 227 17.66 5.43 -14.45
CA GLY A 227 19.12 5.62 -14.57
C GLY A 227 19.84 4.74 -15.60
N SER A 228 19.10 3.86 -16.29
CA SER A 228 19.56 2.85 -17.26
C SER A 228 20.34 1.64 -16.70
N LYS A 229 20.13 0.50 -17.40
CA LYS A 229 20.58 -0.90 -17.20
C LYS A 229 20.22 -1.53 -15.85
N ASP A 230 19.46 -2.62 -15.94
CA ASP A 230 19.17 -3.57 -14.86
C ASP A 230 18.32 -3.04 -13.69
N ALA A 231 17.44 -2.07 -13.96
CA ALA A 231 16.37 -1.79 -13.00
C ALA A 231 15.46 -3.02 -12.88
N LEU A 232 15.29 -3.47 -11.64
CA LEU A 232 14.45 -4.59 -11.26
C LEU A 232 13.02 -4.10 -11.06
N PHE A 233 12.07 -4.77 -11.71
CA PHE A 233 10.65 -4.44 -11.60
C PHE A 233 9.84 -5.68 -11.22
N ALA A 234 8.78 -5.47 -10.46
CA ALA A 234 7.72 -6.45 -10.22
C ALA A 234 6.36 -5.74 -10.15
N GLY A 235 5.34 -6.34 -10.77
CA GLY A 235 3.99 -5.78 -10.81
C GLY A 235 3.78 -4.70 -11.89
N ARG A 236 3.10 -3.60 -11.53
CA ARG A 236 2.64 -2.58 -12.49
C ARG A 236 3.18 -1.20 -12.16
N TYR A 237 3.53 -0.44 -13.20
CA TYR A 237 4.09 0.91 -13.08
C TYR A 237 3.45 1.86 -14.09
N LYS A 238 3.45 3.15 -13.75
CA LYS A 238 3.26 4.24 -14.71
C LYS A 238 4.63 4.74 -15.15
N VAL A 239 4.79 4.97 -16.45
CA VAL A 239 6.03 5.49 -17.05
C VAL A 239 5.70 6.74 -17.84
N VAL A 240 6.46 7.81 -17.61
CA VAL A 240 6.38 9.06 -18.39
C VAL A 240 7.72 9.34 -19.05
N VAL A 241 7.65 9.89 -20.26
CA VAL A 241 8.83 10.25 -21.03
C VAL A 241 8.82 11.75 -21.28
N THR A 242 9.95 12.39 -21.03
CA THR A 242 10.22 13.76 -21.48
C THR A 242 11.16 13.71 -22.66
N TRP A 243 10.71 14.20 -23.81
CA TRP A 243 11.48 14.24 -25.05
C TRP A 243 12.46 15.43 -25.06
N SER A 244 13.37 15.47 -26.04
CA SER A 244 14.39 16.52 -26.17
C SER A 244 13.80 17.92 -26.33
N ASN A 245 12.63 18.03 -26.98
CA ASN A 245 11.87 19.28 -27.14
C ASN A 245 11.13 19.73 -25.86
N GLY A 246 11.23 18.98 -24.75
CA GLY A 246 10.54 19.26 -23.49
C GLY A 246 9.10 18.73 -23.40
N GLN A 247 8.54 18.18 -24.49
CA GLN A 247 7.22 17.57 -24.46
C GLN A 247 7.23 16.34 -23.54
N LYS A 248 6.24 16.26 -22.65
CA LYS A 248 6.00 15.09 -21.79
C LYS A 248 4.96 14.19 -22.45
N SER A 249 5.17 12.88 -22.45
CA SER A 249 4.17 11.91 -22.89
C SER A 249 3.04 11.78 -21.87
N ASP A 250 1.89 11.28 -22.31
CA ASP A 250 0.92 10.70 -21.40
C ASP A 250 1.54 9.51 -20.63
N PRO A 251 1.06 9.20 -19.42
CA PRO A 251 1.51 8.05 -18.65
C PRO A 251 1.19 6.73 -19.35
N ARG A 252 2.20 5.89 -19.55
CA ARG A 252 2.03 4.53 -20.09
C ARG A 252 2.12 3.49 -18.97
N VAL A 253 1.42 2.37 -19.13
CA VAL A 253 1.45 1.27 -18.16
C VAL A 253 2.53 0.27 -18.56
N LEU A 254 3.53 0.10 -17.69
CA LEU A 254 4.44 -1.04 -17.72
C LEU A 254 3.85 -2.13 -16.82
N ASP A 255 3.37 -3.20 -17.42
CA ASP A 255 2.89 -4.41 -16.74
C ASP A 255 3.96 -5.50 -16.89
N VAL A 256 4.67 -5.78 -15.79
CA VAL A 256 5.83 -6.67 -15.79
C VAL A 256 5.43 -8.11 -16.06
N ASP A 257 4.33 -8.59 -15.50
CA ASP A 257 3.84 -9.95 -15.71
C ASP A 257 3.49 -10.16 -17.19
N SER A 258 2.77 -9.20 -17.79
CA SER A 258 2.44 -9.20 -19.21
C SER A 258 3.69 -9.18 -20.09
N LEU A 259 4.74 -8.47 -19.67
CA LEU A 259 6.00 -8.42 -20.39
C LEU A 259 6.78 -9.75 -20.26
N ALA A 260 6.82 -10.33 -19.06
CA ALA A 260 7.51 -11.58 -18.77
C ALA A 260 6.91 -12.78 -19.53
N THR A 261 5.59 -12.82 -19.74
CA THR A 261 4.96 -13.88 -20.57
C THR A 261 5.44 -13.94 -22.01
N LYS A 262 6.11 -12.88 -22.50
CA LYS A 262 6.66 -12.79 -23.87
C LYS A 262 8.14 -13.15 -23.94
N ALA A 263 8.80 -13.34 -22.79
CA ALA A 263 10.21 -13.70 -22.73
C ALA A 263 10.42 -15.14 -23.19
N LYS A 264 11.54 -15.40 -23.87
CA LYS A 264 11.91 -16.77 -24.26
C LYS A 264 12.61 -17.49 -23.11
N ASN A 265 13.45 -16.79 -22.37
CA ASN A 265 14.09 -17.28 -21.16
C ASN A 265 13.75 -16.38 -19.96
N PRO A 266 13.62 -16.94 -18.75
CA PRO A 266 13.35 -16.15 -17.55
C PRO A 266 14.50 -15.21 -17.15
N GLU A 267 15.72 -15.48 -17.63
CA GLU A 267 16.90 -14.65 -17.36
C GLU A 267 17.09 -13.51 -18.39
N ASP A 268 16.26 -13.45 -19.45
CA ASP A 268 16.39 -12.41 -20.47
C ASP A 268 15.97 -11.05 -19.90
N THR A 269 16.79 -10.02 -20.09
CA THR A 269 16.37 -8.63 -19.84
C THR A 269 15.18 -8.28 -20.73
N LEU A 270 14.07 -7.93 -20.10
CA LEU A 270 12.85 -7.58 -20.82
C LEU A 270 12.96 -6.18 -21.40
N ARG A 271 12.43 -5.96 -22.61
CA ARG A 271 12.46 -4.65 -23.27
C ARG A 271 11.08 -4.02 -23.35
N TYR A 272 10.94 -2.83 -22.77
CA TYR A 272 9.73 -2.02 -22.85
C TYR A 272 9.96 -0.80 -23.73
N VAL A 273 9.39 -0.81 -24.95
CA VAL A 273 9.65 0.22 -25.97
C VAL A 273 8.54 1.26 -26.00
N ILE A 274 8.92 2.53 -25.89
CA ILE A 274 8.05 3.70 -25.96
C ILE A 274 8.41 4.52 -27.21
N LYS A 275 7.42 4.79 -28.08
CA LYS A 275 7.57 5.63 -29.27
C LYS A 275 6.81 6.95 -29.07
N GLN A 276 7.39 8.07 -29.49
CA GLN A 276 6.75 9.39 -29.48
C GLN A 276 5.45 9.40 -30.29
#